data_AF-A0A376KJF2-F1
#
_entry.id   AF-A0A376KJF2-F1
#
_cell.length_a   1.000
_cell.length_b   1.000
_cell.length_c   1.000
_cell.angle_alpha   90.00
_cell.angle_beta   90.00
_cell.angle_gamma   90.00
#
_symmetry.space_group_name_H-M   'P 1'
#
loop_
_entity.id
_entity.type
_entity.pdbx_description
1 polymer ?
#
loop_
_entity_poly.entity_id
_entity_poly.type
_entity_poly.pdbx_seq_one_letter_code
_entity_poly.pdbx_strand_id
1 'polypeptide(L)'
;MKICLIDETGTGDGALSVLAVRWGLEHDEDNLMALVLTPEHLELRKRDEPKLGGIFVDFVGGAMAHRRKFGGGRGEAVAKAVGIKGDYLPDVVDATAGLGRDAFVLASVGCRVRMLERNPVVAALARRRPGAWLCGCGNRRLVAGAVAVNSRLQPDGAD
;
A
#
# COMPACT_ATOMS: atom_id res chain seq x y z
N MET A 1 16.13 -10.60 -1.20
CA MET A 1 15.14 -11.48 -0.50
C MET A 1 14.59 -12.45 -1.51
N LYS A 2 14.57 -13.76 -1.20
CA LYS A 2 14.11 -14.80 -2.12
C LYS A 2 12.59 -14.99 -2.03
N ILE A 3 11.92 -15.00 -3.18
CA ILE A 3 10.47 -15.22 -3.29
C ILE A 3 10.13 -15.72 -4.70
N CYS A 4 9.09 -16.52 -4.85
CA CYS A 4 8.61 -16.93 -6.17
C CYS A 4 7.97 -15.72 -6.85
N LEU A 5 8.47 -15.32 -8.02
CA LEU A 5 7.91 -14.21 -8.79
C LEU A 5 7.08 -14.78 -9.94
N ILE A 6 5.79 -14.42 -10.01
CA ILE A 6 4.87 -14.91 -11.04
C ILE A 6 4.25 -13.71 -11.77
N ASP A 7 4.30 -13.76 -13.10
CA ASP A 7 3.67 -12.76 -13.98
C ASP A 7 2.41 -13.34 -14.63
N GLU A 8 1.24 -12.88 -14.19
CA GLU A 8 -0.08 -13.23 -14.75
C GLU A 8 -0.65 -12.10 -15.62
N THR A 9 0.16 -11.09 -15.95
CA THR A 9 -0.31 -9.89 -16.63
C THR A 9 -0.52 -10.10 -18.12
N GLY A 10 0.20 -11.09 -18.69
CA GLY A 10 0.18 -11.39 -20.11
C GLY A 10 0.78 -10.30 -21.01
N THR A 11 1.35 -9.22 -20.46
CA THR A 11 1.88 -8.09 -21.26
C THR A 11 3.30 -8.33 -21.73
N GLY A 12 4.09 -9.15 -21.02
CA GLY A 12 5.50 -9.42 -21.37
C GLY A 12 6.39 -8.18 -21.35
N ASP A 13 5.96 -7.10 -20.71
CA ASP A 13 6.65 -5.80 -20.67
C ASP A 13 7.83 -5.77 -19.68
N GLY A 14 8.08 -6.86 -18.97
CA GLY A 14 9.13 -6.98 -17.97
C GLY A 14 8.86 -6.18 -16.68
N ALA A 15 7.63 -5.73 -16.43
CA ALA A 15 7.28 -4.97 -15.23
C ALA A 15 7.64 -5.70 -13.93
N LEU A 16 7.47 -7.01 -13.89
CA LEU A 16 7.82 -7.83 -12.72
C LEU A 16 9.34 -7.85 -12.49
N SER A 17 10.14 -7.93 -13.55
CA SER A 17 11.61 -7.89 -13.48
C SER A 17 12.11 -6.52 -12.98
N VAL A 18 11.52 -5.43 -13.47
CA VAL A 18 11.82 -4.07 -13.00
C VAL A 18 11.48 -3.92 -11.51
N LEU A 19 10.35 -4.48 -11.09
CA LEU A 19 9.93 -4.48 -9.69
C LEU A 19 10.90 -5.29 -8.81
N ALA A 20 11.33 -6.46 -9.28
CA ALA A 20 12.27 -7.31 -8.57
C ALA A 20 13.61 -6.61 -8.34
N VAL A 21 14.19 -6.01 -9.39
CA VAL A 21 15.44 -5.25 -9.29
C VAL A 21 15.30 -4.07 -8.33
N ARG A 22 14.20 -3.32 -8.42
CA ARG A 22 13.95 -2.14 -7.58
C ARG A 22 13.92 -2.47 -6.09
N TRP A 23 13.37 -3.63 -5.72
CA TRP A 23 13.19 -4.05 -4.34
C TRP A 23 14.23 -5.10 -3.88
N GLY A 24 15.21 -5.43 -4.72
CA GLY A 24 16.20 -6.46 -4.41
C GLY A 24 15.57 -7.84 -4.16
N LEU A 25 14.53 -8.17 -4.92
CA LEU A 25 13.90 -9.48 -4.90
C LEU A 25 14.63 -10.42 -5.84
N GLU A 26 14.88 -11.63 -5.37
CA GLU A 26 15.50 -12.70 -6.12
C GLU A 26 14.44 -13.78 -6.37
N HIS A 27 14.29 -14.18 -7.64
CA HIS A 27 13.34 -15.23 -8.00
C HIS A 27 13.80 -16.57 -7.40
N ASP A 28 12.88 -17.25 -6.73
CA ASP A 28 13.09 -18.56 -6.14
C ASP A 28 11.86 -19.43 -6.42
N GLU A 29 12.01 -20.39 -7.33
CA GLU A 29 10.94 -21.23 -7.83
C GLU A 29 10.39 -22.20 -6.75
N ASP A 30 11.20 -22.54 -5.75
CA ASP A 30 10.82 -23.46 -4.66
C ASP A 30 10.29 -22.73 -3.43
N ASN A 31 10.25 -21.39 -3.46
CA ASN A 31 9.77 -20.61 -2.33
C ASN A 31 8.29 -20.88 -2.04
N LEU A 32 7.94 -21.01 -0.76
CA LEU A 32 6.55 -21.22 -0.31
C LEU A 32 5.66 -20.01 -0.59
N MET A 33 6.25 -18.81 -0.64
CA MET A 33 5.55 -17.57 -0.91
C MET A 33 5.73 -17.18 -2.38
N ALA A 34 4.64 -16.75 -3.01
CA ALA A 34 4.65 -16.20 -4.36
C ALA A 34 4.17 -14.75 -4.37
N LEU A 35 4.95 -13.87 -5.00
CA LEU A 35 4.55 -12.53 -5.36
C LEU A 35 4.05 -12.55 -6.81
N VAL A 36 2.74 -12.35 -6.96
CA VAL A 36 2.04 -12.50 -8.23
C VAL A 36 1.62 -11.12 -8.73
N LEU A 37 2.11 -10.74 -9.90
CA LEU A 37 1.67 -9.54 -10.59
C LEU A 37 0.51 -9.91 -11.51
N THR A 38 -0.68 -9.41 -11.21
CA THR A 38 -1.89 -9.60 -12.02
C THR A 38 -2.13 -8.35 -12.88
N PRO A 39 -3.06 -8.41 -13.86
CA PRO A 39 -3.48 -7.23 -14.61
C PRO A 39 -3.89 -6.05 -13.71
N GLU A 40 -4.53 -6.34 -12.57
CA GLU A 40 -5.17 -5.36 -11.69
C GLU A 40 -4.24 -4.85 -10.58
N HIS A 41 -3.46 -5.75 -9.95
CA HIS A 41 -2.67 -5.43 -8.76
C HIS A 41 -1.49 -6.40 -8.55
N LEU A 42 -0.74 -6.16 -7.47
CA LEU A 42 0.31 -7.06 -7.00
C LEU A 42 -0.19 -7.73 -5.72
N GLU A 43 -0.14 -9.06 -5.67
CA GLU A 43 -0.61 -9.84 -4.52
C GLU A 43 0.41 -10.86 -4.04
N LEU A 44 0.30 -11.20 -2.76
CA LEU A 44 1.09 -12.22 -2.10
C LEU A 44 0.24 -13.47 -1.90
N ARG A 45 0.68 -14.59 -2.44
CA ARG A 45 0.03 -15.90 -2.30
C ARG A 45 0.91 -16.83 -1.48
N LYS A 46 0.26 -17.66 -0.66
CA LYS A 46 0.89 -18.81 -0.01
C LYS A 46 0.65 -20.03 -0.92
N ARG A 47 1.71 -20.65 -1.45
CA ARG A 47 1.59 -21.70 -2.48
C ARG A 47 1.11 -23.03 -1.91
N ASP A 48 1.36 -23.28 -0.63
CA ASP A 48 0.92 -24.47 0.10
C ASP A 48 -0.57 -24.43 0.46
N GLU A 49 -1.17 -23.23 0.53
CA GLU A 49 -2.58 -23.03 0.89
C GLU A 49 -3.33 -22.17 -0.15
N PRO A 50 -3.58 -22.68 -1.37
CA PRO A 50 -4.25 -21.93 -2.43
C PRO A 50 -5.70 -21.53 -2.07
N LYS A 51 -6.32 -22.18 -1.09
CA LYS A 51 -7.68 -21.85 -0.61
C LYS A 51 -7.76 -20.52 0.14
N LEU A 52 -6.64 -20.02 0.68
CA LEU A 52 -6.60 -18.73 1.39
C LEU A 52 -6.69 -17.53 0.44
N GLY A 53 -6.39 -17.72 -0.86
CA GLY A 53 -6.33 -16.64 -1.84
C GLY A 53 -5.10 -15.75 -1.69
N GLY A 54 -5.03 -14.72 -2.55
CA GLY A 54 -3.98 -13.71 -2.54
C GLY A 54 -4.29 -12.54 -1.62
N ILE A 55 -3.26 -12.00 -0.97
CA ILE A 55 -3.36 -10.79 -0.15
C ILE A 55 -2.76 -9.62 -0.95
N PHE A 56 -3.54 -8.56 -1.11
CA PHE A 56 -3.09 -7.32 -1.74
C PHE A 56 -3.55 -6.11 -0.94
N VAL A 57 -2.93 -4.96 -1.21
CA VAL A 57 -3.27 -3.70 -0.57
C VAL A 57 -4.24 -2.93 -1.47
N ASP A 58 -5.47 -2.74 -1.01
CA ASP A 58 -6.48 -1.91 -1.66
C ASP A 58 -6.85 -0.73 -0.76
N PHE A 59 -6.50 0.49 -1.20
CA PHE A 59 -6.87 1.74 -0.54
C PHE A 59 -8.15 2.37 -1.13
N VAL A 60 -8.64 1.88 -2.26
CA VAL A 60 -9.78 2.45 -3.00
C VAL A 60 -11.08 1.76 -2.57
N GLY A 61 -11.06 0.44 -2.39
CA GLY A 61 -12.22 -0.38 -2.07
C GLY A 61 -12.11 -1.23 -0.80
N GLY A 62 -13.02 -2.20 -0.68
CA GLY A 62 -12.98 -3.26 0.33
C GLY A 62 -13.08 -2.82 1.79
N ALA A 63 -12.43 -3.59 2.66
CA ALA A 63 -12.43 -3.39 4.11
C ALA A 63 -11.88 -2.01 4.52
N MET A 64 -10.94 -1.45 3.76
CA MET A 64 -10.34 -0.14 4.01
C MET A 64 -11.33 1.00 3.73
N ALA A 65 -12.05 0.93 2.60
CA ALA A 65 -13.11 1.89 2.28
C ALA A 65 -14.27 1.83 3.29
N HIS A 66 -14.66 0.61 3.72
CA HIS A 66 -15.66 0.44 4.76
C HIS A 66 -15.19 1.02 6.11
N ARG A 67 -13.95 0.75 6.53
CA ARG A 67 -13.36 1.32 7.75
C ARG A 67 -13.23 2.85 7.69
N ARG A 68 -12.99 3.43 6.51
CA ARG A 68 -13.06 4.89 6.32
C ARG A 68 -14.47 5.45 6.58
N LYS A 69 -15.51 4.81 6.03
CA LYS A 69 -16.91 5.29 6.14
C LYS A 69 -17.52 5.03 7.51
N PHE A 70 -17.23 3.88 8.12
CA PHE A 70 -17.92 3.40 9.33
C PHE A 70 -16.99 3.13 10.53
N GLY A 71 -15.67 3.22 10.38
CA GLY A 71 -14.71 2.98 11.46
C GLY A 71 -14.63 4.12 12.49
N GLY A 72 -15.27 5.25 12.21
CA GLY A 72 -15.33 6.39 13.14
C GLY A 72 -14.26 7.45 12.92
N GLY A 73 -13.31 7.25 11.98
CA GLY A 73 -12.34 8.27 11.55
C GLY A 73 -11.56 8.87 12.72
N ARG A 74 -11.86 10.12 13.08
CA ARG A 74 -11.28 10.83 14.25
C ARG A 74 -11.59 10.13 15.58
N GLY A 75 -12.64 9.31 15.64
CA GLY A 75 -13.07 8.54 16.79
C GLY A 75 -12.31 7.24 17.02
N GLU A 76 -11.52 6.77 16.04
CA GLU A 76 -10.73 5.54 16.17
C GLU A 76 -9.66 5.65 17.26
N ALA A 77 -9.37 4.53 17.92
CA ALA A 77 -8.35 4.46 18.96
C ALA A 77 -6.98 4.94 18.46
N VAL A 78 -6.62 4.63 17.20
CA VAL A 78 -5.37 5.09 16.60
C VAL A 78 -5.33 6.60 16.40
N ALA A 79 -6.44 7.20 15.95
CA ALA A 79 -6.54 8.65 15.76
C ALA A 79 -6.41 9.41 17.09
N LYS A 80 -7.05 8.88 18.14
CA LYS A 80 -6.94 9.41 19.51
C LYS A 80 -5.53 9.24 20.08
N ALA A 81 -4.89 8.09 19.83
CA ALA A 81 -3.54 7.80 20.32
C ALA A 81 -2.49 8.75 19.74
N VAL A 82 -2.61 9.14 18.47
CA VAL A 82 -1.72 10.15 17.86
C VAL A 82 -2.10 11.60 18.24
N GLY A 83 -3.17 11.79 19.01
CA GLY A 83 -3.57 13.08 19.56
C GLY A 83 -4.46 13.93 18.64
N ILE A 84 -5.08 13.37 17.60
CA ILE A 84 -5.98 14.12 16.71
C ILE A 84 -7.16 14.66 17.52
N LYS A 85 -7.28 16.00 17.61
CA LYS A 85 -8.34 16.70 18.36
C LYS A 85 -8.62 18.08 17.76
N GLY A 86 -9.89 18.45 17.61
CA GLY A 86 -10.27 19.73 16.99
C GLY A 86 -9.71 19.84 15.58
N ASP A 87 -8.88 20.86 15.32
CA ASP A 87 -8.21 21.06 14.03
C ASP A 87 -6.74 20.57 14.02
N TYR A 88 -6.25 19.99 15.11
CA TYR A 88 -4.89 19.48 15.18
C TYR A 88 -4.73 18.19 14.37
N LEU A 89 -3.91 18.26 13.32
CA LEU A 89 -3.55 17.17 12.41
C LEU A 89 -2.02 17.06 12.31
N PRO A 90 -1.37 16.15 13.07
CA PRO A 90 0.08 16.04 13.08
C PRO A 90 0.64 15.39 11.82
N ASP A 91 1.92 15.66 11.55
CA ASP A 91 2.74 14.87 10.63
C ASP A 91 3.15 13.57 11.34
N VAL A 92 2.70 12.43 10.83
CA VAL A 92 2.91 11.11 11.44
C VAL A 92 3.96 10.32 10.67
N VAL A 93 4.81 9.62 11.40
CA VAL A 93 5.73 8.62 10.84
C VAL A 93 5.29 7.25 11.34
N ASP A 94 4.80 6.42 10.44
CA ASP A 94 4.56 5.01 10.71
C ASP A 94 5.84 4.24 10.36
N ALA A 95 6.56 3.81 11.40
CA ALA A 95 7.80 3.06 11.24
C ALA A 95 7.59 1.58 10.89
N THR A 96 6.34 1.11 10.94
CA THR A 96 5.94 -0.30 10.81
C THR A 96 4.73 -0.40 9.89
N ALA A 97 4.86 0.17 8.69
CA ALA A 97 3.72 0.38 7.79
C ALA A 97 2.90 -0.89 7.53
N GLY A 98 3.55 -2.04 7.35
CA GLY A 98 2.88 -3.28 7.02
C GLY A 98 2.01 -3.10 5.76
N LEU A 99 0.73 -3.46 5.86
CA LEU A 99 -0.26 -3.25 4.79
C LEU A 99 -0.84 -1.82 4.75
N GLY A 100 -0.36 -0.92 5.60
CA GLY A 100 -0.74 0.50 5.62
C GLY A 100 -2.14 0.78 6.17
N ARG A 101 -2.73 -0.15 6.93
CA ARG A 101 -4.14 -0.02 7.38
C ARG A 101 -4.35 1.18 8.30
N ASP A 102 -3.54 1.29 9.35
CA ASP A 102 -3.70 2.37 10.33
C ASP A 102 -3.16 3.70 9.78
N ALA A 103 -2.05 3.66 9.03
CA ALA A 103 -1.55 4.79 8.27
C ALA A 103 -2.61 5.38 7.32
N PHE A 104 -3.39 4.53 6.64
CA PHE A 104 -4.47 4.98 5.76
C PHE A 104 -5.62 5.64 6.54
N VAL A 105 -5.94 5.17 7.75
CA VAL A 105 -6.93 5.84 8.61
C VAL A 105 -6.45 7.24 8.96
N LEU A 106 -5.21 7.38 9.41
CA LEU A 106 -4.63 8.69 9.76
C LEU A 106 -4.56 9.63 8.56
N ALA A 107 -4.18 9.11 7.39
CA ALA A 107 -4.15 9.87 6.15
C ALA A 107 -5.56 10.28 5.68
N SER A 108 -6.56 9.40 5.85
CA SER A 108 -7.97 9.67 5.53
C SER A 108 -8.59 10.73 6.45
N VAL A 109 -8.10 10.85 7.68
CA VAL A 109 -8.49 11.92 8.62
C VAL A 109 -7.85 13.27 8.27
N GLY A 110 -6.81 13.27 7.42
CA GLY A 110 -6.12 14.47 6.94
C GLY A 110 -4.69 14.65 7.47
N CYS A 111 -4.15 13.67 8.21
CA CYS A 111 -2.75 13.73 8.64
C CYS A 111 -1.79 13.47 7.48
N ARG A 112 -0.60 14.06 7.54
CA ARG A 112 0.48 13.73 6.59
C ARG A 112 1.25 12.53 7.12
N VAL A 113 1.08 11.38 6.50
CA VAL A 113 1.69 10.13 6.97
C VAL A 113 2.88 9.73 6.10
N ARG A 114 4.01 9.43 6.73
CA ARG A 114 5.17 8.81 6.11
C ARG A 114 5.29 7.37 6.62
N MET A 115 5.21 6.41 5.71
CA MET A 115 5.28 4.99 6.03
C MET A 115 6.67 4.44 5.73
N LEU A 116 7.29 3.75 6.69
CA LEU A 116 8.52 3.00 6.51
C LEU A 116 8.21 1.50 6.65
N GLU A 117 8.78 0.72 5.75
CA GLU A 117 8.70 -0.73 5.78
C GLU A 117 10.09 -1.31 5.49
N ARG A 118 10.51 -2.27 6.32
CA ARG A 118 11.81 -2.93 6.19
C ARG A 118 11.76 -4.12 5.24
N ASN A 119 10.59 -4.75 5.10
CA ASN A 119 10.41 -5.93 4.27
C ASN A 119 10.16 -5.51 2.81
N PRO A 120 11.06 -5.85 1.86
CA PRO A 120 10.94 -5.43 0.47
C PRO A 120 9.69 -5.98 -0.23
N VAL A 121 9.21 -7.17 0.15
CA VAL A 121 7.98 -7.75 -0.41
C VAL A 121 6.75 -6.96 0.04
N VAL A 122 6.67 -6.63 1.34
CA VAL A 122 5.55 -5.84 1.88
C VAL A 122 5.57 -4.42 1.32
N ALA A 123 6.76 -3.82 1.20
CA ALA A 123 6.95 -2.51 0.58
C ALA A 123 6.52 -2.52 -0.91
N ALA A 124 6.74 -3.64 -1.61
CA ALA A 124 6.27 -3.82 -2.97
C ALA A 124 4.74 -3.93 -3.05
N LEU A 125 4.09 -4.67 -2.14
CA LEU A 125 2.62 -4.84 -2.11
C LEU A 125 1.86 -3.53 -1.90
N ALA A 126 2.40 -2.64 -1.07
CA ALA A 126 1.82 -1.33 -0.84
C ALA A 126 1.88 -0.41 -2.09
N ARG A 127 2.57 -0.83 -3.16
CA ARG A 127 2.75 -0.08 -4.38
C ARG A 127 1.90 -0.65 -5.52
N ARG A 128 0.96 0.16 -6.00
CA ARG A 128 0.22 -0.13 -7.24
C ARG A 128 1.14 -0.04 -8.47
N ARG A 129 0.82 -0.79 -9.54
CA ARG A 129 1.61 -0.92 -10.78
C ARG A 129 2.19 0.43 -11.27
N PRO A 130 3.49 0.48 -11.61
CA PRO A 130 4.05 1.64 -12.29
C PRO A 130 3.51 1.68 -13.74
N GLY A 131 2.50 2.49 -13.99
CA GLY A 131 1.89 2.61 -15.33
C GLY A 131 0.48 3.21 -15.33
N ALA A 132 -0.27 3.07 -14.24
CA ALA A 132 -1.53 3.77 -14.02
C ALA A 132 -1.27 5.15 -13.38
N TRP A 133 -0.52 6.01 -14.06
CA TRP A 133 -0.39 7.43 -13.69
C TRP A 133 -1.28 8.25 -14.60
N LEU A 134 -2.51 8.52 -14.14
CA LEU A 134 -3.18 9.77 -14.45
C LEU A 134 -3.65 10.37 -13.13
N CYS A 135 -2.74 11.07 -12.47
CA CYS A 135 -3.11 12.32 -11.83
C CYS A 135 -2.00 13.33 -12.17
N GLY A 136 -2.36 14.24 -13.06
CA GLY A 136 -1.49 15.32 -13.50
C GLY A 136 -1.17 16.30 -12.38
N CYS A 137 -0.11 17.07 -12.62
CA CYS A 137 0.41 18.20 -11.84
C CYS A 137 1.38 17.87 -10.69
N GLY A 138 2.67 18.12 -10.97
CA GLY A 138 3.37 19.18 -10.23
C GLY A 138 4.40 18.73 -9.19
N ASN A 139 5.59 18.38 -9.66
CA ASN A 139 6.89 18.69 -9.06
C ASN A 139 7.04 18.51 -7.52
N ARG A 140 7.33 17.28 -7.06
CA ARG A 140 8.40 17.00 -6.07
C ARG A 140 8.61 15.50 -5.77
N ARG A 141 9.85 15.10 -6.05
CA ARG A 141 10.66 13.96 -5.56
C ARG A 141 9.99 12.94 -4.61
N LEU A 142 9.60 11.81 -5.19
CA LEU A 142 9.40 10.54 -4.48
C LEU A 142 10.78 9.99 -4.08
N VAL A 143 11.05 9.88 -2.78
CA VAL A 143 12.21 9.10 -2.30
C VAL A 143 11.72 7.69 -2.02
N ALA A 144 12.27 6.73 -2.77
CA ALA A 144 12.09 5.31 -2.51
C ALA A 144 12.49 4.99 -1.04
N GLY A 145 11.67 4.18 -0.36
CA GLY A 145 11.81 3.86 1.06
C GLY A 145 10.66 4.39 1.93
N ALA A 146 9.89 5.36 1.43
CA ALA A 146 8.63 5.77 2.03
C ALA A 146 7.48 5.47 1.07
N VAL A 147 6.53 4.63 1.48
CA VAL A 147 5.22 4.62 0.81
C VAL A 147 4.54 5.92 1.21
N ALA A 148 4.89 7.01 0.52
CA ALA A 148 4.22 8.30 0.68
C ALA A 148 2.85 8.19 0.00
N VAL A 149 1.85 7.75 0.74
CA VAL A 149 0.45 7.95 0.36
C VAL A 149 0.17 9.44 0.56
N ASN A 150 0.43 10.25 -0.47
CA ASN A 150 -0.02 11.63 -0.47
C ASN A 150 -1.51 11.64 -0.83
N SER A 151 -2.35 11.14 0.07
CA SER A 151 -3.80 11.28 -0.03
C SER A 151 -4.21 12.59 0.63
N ARG A 152 -4.06 13.71 -0.09
CA ARG A 152 -5.10 14.76 0.06
C ARG A 152 -6.34 14.23 -0.63
N LEU A 153 -7.05 13.31 0.02
CA LEU A 153 -8.42 13.00 -0.33
C LEU A 153 -9.23 14.19 0.20
N GLN A 154 -9.70 15.06 -0.70
CA GLN A 154 -10.72 16.03 -0.33
C GLN A 154 -11.89 15.27 0.29
N PRO A 155 -12.47 15.75 1.41
CA PRO A 155 -13.75 15.24 1.85
C PRO A 155 -14.76 15.54 0.73
N ASP A 156 -15.41 14.50 0.20
CA ASP A 156 -16.61 14.71 -0.60
C ASP A 156 -17.58 15.53 0.26
N GLY A 157 -18.12 16.61 -0.32
CA GLY A 157 -18.94 17.60 0.34
C GLY A 157 -20.03 17.00 1.21
N ALA A 158 -20.07 17.45 2.46
CA ALA A 158 -21.28 17.43 3.26
C ALA A 158 -22.05 18.70 2.93
N ASP A 159 -23.10 18.56 2.11
CA ASP A 159 -24.28 19.42 2.16
C ASP A 159 -25.32 18.74 3.07
#